data_AF-A0A0W0S0I2-F1
#
_entry.id   AF-A0A0W0S0I2-F1
#
_cell.length_a   1.000
_cell.length_b   1.000
_cell.length_c   1.000
_cell.angle_alpha   90.00
_cell.angle_beta   90.00
_cell.angle_gamma   90.00
#
_symmetry.space_group_name_H-M   'P 1'
#
loop_
_entity.id
_entity.type
_entity.pdbx_description
1 polymer ?
#
loop_
_entity_poly.entity_id
_entity_poly.type
_entity_poly.pdbx_seq_one_letter_code
_entity_poly.pdbx_strand_id
1 'polypeptide(L)'
;MKIVHEFIIPVLSDEIKSFTQKDYQDDFHPLYIAEKCEAIITPVLQKFGMKLPRLFGDALQELLENSYDSYAKKGLCVGSSLQIKLVVKQIDTGIVVMIKDNGSGFPEQKKGDYFMIANIKPEHKDAELYCGGEGIGLNRLHNQFAKEKIGLFFKNRKETGAAVQLKFTPNNMTA
;
A
#
# COMPACT_ATOMS: atom_id res chain seq x y z
N MET A 1 2.38 18.68 -9.23
CA MET A 1 2.10 17.42 -8.49
C MET A 1 1.61 17.80 -7.10
N LYS A 2 0.35 17.49 -6.74
CA LYS A 2 -0.16 17.79 -5.39
C LYS A 2 0.00 16.54 -4.51
N ILE A 3 0.80 16.65 -3.46
CA ILE A 3 0.78 15.68 -2.35
C ILE A 3 -0.45 16.02 -1.53
N VAL A 4 -1.29 15.02 -1.26
CA VAL A 4 -2.53 15.24 -0.50
C VAL A 4 -2.33 14.89 0.97
N HIS A 5 -1.50 13.87 1.28
CA HIS A 5 -1.24 13.50 2.67
C HIS A 5 0.08 12.72 2.86
N GLU A 6 0.60 12.73 4.08
CA GLU A 6 1.78 11.96 4.51
C GLU A 6 1.56 11.47 5.94
N PHE A 7 1.77 10.18 6.15
CA PHE A 7 1.65 9.51 7.44
C PHE A 7 3.04 9.06 7.89
N ILE A 8 3.39 9.39 9.13
CA ILE A 8 4.64 8.97 9.76
C ILE A 8 4.26 8.07 10.93
N ILE A 9 4.65 6.80 10.82
CA ILE A 9 4.43 5.80 11.86
C ILE A 9 5.75 5.64 12.62
N PRO A 10 5.81 6.03 13.90
CA PRO A 10 7.01 5.85 14.70
C PRO A 10 7.35 4.36 14.83
N VAL A 11 8.63 4.01 14.85
CA VAL A 11 9.05 2.68 15.31
C VAL A 11 8.89 2.66 16.83
N LEU A 12 8.06 1.76 17.33
CA LEU A 12 7.60 1.78 18.72
C LEU A 12 8.40 0.85 19.65
N SER A 13 9.59 0.42 19.24
CA SER A 13 10.45 -0.43 20.06
C SER A 13 11.93 -0.38 19.68
N ASP A 14 12.76 -0.70 20.66
CA ASP A 14 14.19 -0.99 20.50
C ASP A 14 14.43 -2.36 19.83
N GLU A 15 13.38 -3.17 19.66
CA GLU A 15 13.39 -4.49 19.02
C GLU A 15 12.40 -4.55 17.85
N ILE A 16 12.85 -4.96 16.67
CA ILE A 16 12.05 -5.05 15.41
C ILE A 16 10.68 -5.74 15.59
N LYS A 17 10.55 -6.64 16.58
CA LYS A 17 9.36 -7.45 16.87
C LYS A 17 8.10 -6.67 17.27
N SER A 18 8.21 -5.46 17.86
CA SER A 18 7.01 -4.74 18.30
C SER A 18 6.26 -4.03 17.16
N PHE A 19 6.78 -4.04 15.93
CA PHE A 19 6.21 -3.29 14.82
C PHE A 19 5.03 -4.02 14.14
N THR A 20 5.00 -5.35 14.24
CA THR A 20 4.06 -6.23 13.51
C THR A 20 3.01 -6.88 14.41
N GLN A 21 3.14 -6.74 15.74
CA GLN A 21 2.32 -7.42 16.75
C GLN A 21 1.44 -6.50 17.61
N LYS A 22 1.36 -5.19 17.32
CA LYS A 22 0.59 -4.27 18.17
C LYS A 22 -0.90 -4.56 18.16
N ASP A 23 -1.54 -4.34 19.30
CA ASP A 23 -2.98 -4.47 19.48
C ASP A 23 -3.74 -3.79 18.35
N TYR A 24 -4.83 -4.44 17.92
CA TYR A 24 -5.73 -4.02 16.83
C TYR A 24 -6.39 -2.65 17.01
N GLN A 25 -6.03 -1.90 18.07
CA GLN A 25 -6.70 -0.69 18.55
C GLN A 25 -5.80 0.55 18.60
N ASP A 26 -4.56 0.49 18.11
CA ASP A 26 -3.71 1.69 18.06
C ASP A 26 -3.88 2.51 16.78
N ASP A 27 -3.65 3.82 16.86
CA ASP A 27 -3.80 4.78 15.74
C ASP A 27 -2.87 4.53 14.54
N PHE A 28 -1.91 3.62 14.72
CA PHE A 28 -0.86 3.23 13.78
C PHE A 28 -1.07 1.82 13.23
N HIS A 29 -2.17 1.13 13.56
CA HIS A 29 -2.46 -0.19 13.03
C HIS A 29 -2.81 -0.09 11.53
N PRO A 30 -2.39 -1.04 10.68
CA PRO A 30 -2.63 -0.99 9.23
C PRO A 30 -4.10 -0.75 8.85
N LEU A 31 -5.05 -1.33 9.59
CA LEU A 31 -6.49 -1.07 9.40
C LEU A 31 -6.85 0.42 9.53
N TYR A 32 -6.46 1.11 10.61
CA TYR A 32 -6.79 2.52 10.79
C TYR A 32 -6.09 3.42 9.77
N ILE A 33 -4.86 3.07 9.38
CA ILE A 33 -4.17 3.78 8.29
C ILE A 33 -4.91 3.56 6.95
N ALA A 34 -5.46 2.37 6.71
CA ALA A 34 -6.29 2.07 5.54
C ALA A 34 -7.57 2.93 5.55
N GLU A 35 -8.28 2.99 6.66
CA GLU A 35 -9.47 3.82 6.85
C GLU A 35 -9.17 5.30 6.61
N LYS A 36 -8.06 5.82 7.18
CA LYS A 36 -7.59 7.20 6.94
C LYS A 36 -7.31 7.45 5.45
N CYS A 37 -6.68 6.49 4.76
CA CYS A 37 -6.44 6.58 3.32
C CYS A 37 -7.76 6.59 2.52
N GLU A 38 -8.68 5.68 2.84
CA GLU A 38 -9.98 5.56 2.20
C GLU A 38 -10.82 6.84 2.36
N ALA A 39 -10.85 7.42 3.56
CA ALA A 39 -11.54 8.68 3.83
C ALA A 39 -10.98 9.86 3.02
N ILE A 40 -9.70 9.83 2.63
CA ILE A 40 -9.06 10.83 1.77
C ILE A 40 -9.35 10.57 0.28
N ILE A 41 -9.31 9.30 -0.14
CA ILE A 41 -9.49 8.91 -1.55
C ILE A 41 -10.96 9.07 -1.97
N THR A 42 -11.90 8.69 -1.12
CA THR A 42 -13.34 8.64 -1.43
C THR A 42 -13.87 9.97 -1.97
N PRO A 43 -13.68 11.12 -1.28
CA PRO A 43 -14.22 12.38 -1.76
C PRO A 43 -13.55 12.84 -3.06
N VAL A 44 -12.29 12.45 -3.29
CA VAL A 44 -11.62 12.74 -4.56
C VAL A 44 -12.27 11.94 -5.67
N LEU A 45 -12.44 10.63 -5.54
CA LEU A 45 -13.08 9.82 -6.59
C LEU A 45 -14.52 10.24 -6.86
N GLN A 46 -15.29 10.56 -5.82
CA GLN A 46 -16.68 11.03 -5.95
C GLN A 46 -16.81 12.33 -6.76
N LYS A 47 -15.87 13.27 -6.60
CA LYS A 47 -15.81 14.49 -7.42
C LYS A 47 -15.65 14.22 -8.91
N PHE A 48 -15.14 13.05 -9.28
CA PHE A 48 -14.94 12.60 -10.66
C PHE A 48 -15.97 11.54 -11.08
N GLY A 49 -17.06 11.36 -10.33
CA GLY A 49 -18.10 10.39 -10.64
C GLY A 49 -17.68 8.93 -10.50
N MET A 50 -16.59 8.65 -9.78
CA MET A 50 -16.10 7.30 -9.51
C MET A 50 -16.43 6.88 -8.08
N LYS A 51 -16.50 5.57 -7.85
CA LYS A 51 -16.72 4.97 -6.52
C LYS A 51 -15.54 4.09 -6.16
N LEU A 52 -15.35 3.86 -4.87
CA LEU A 52 -14.44 2.81 -4.42
C LEU A 52 -15.11 1.45 -4.60
N PRO A 53 -14.35 0.40 -4.97
CA PRO A 53 -14.89 -0.94 -5.07
C PRO A 53 -15.24 -1.47 -3.68
N ARG A 54 -16.10 -2.49 -3.62
CA ARG A 54 -16.39 -3.18 -2.36
C ARG A 54 -15.09 -3.79 -1.80
N LEU A 55 -14.91 -3.71 -0.47
CA LEU A 55 -13.71 -4.20 0.23
C LEU A 55 -12.41 -3.45 -0.17
N PHE A 56 -12.51 -2.17 -0.58
CA PHE A 56 -11.33 -1.36 -0.86
C PHE A 56 -10.48 -1.13 0.40
N GLY A 57 -11.10 -0.92 1.55
CA GLY A 57 -10.42 -0.83 2.85
C GLY A 57 -9.56 -2.06 3.14
N ASP A 58 -10.13 -3.27 3.02
CA ASP A 58 -9.38 -4.53 3.19
C ASP A 58 -8.19 -4.62 2.22
N ALA A 59 -8.38 -4.17 0.98
CA ALA A 59 -7.33 -4.14 -0.01
C ALA A 59 -6.21 -3.16 0.35
N LEU A 60 -6.56 -1.98 0.85
CA LEU A 60 -5.59 -1.00 1.35
C LEU A 60 -4.85 -1.53 2.56
N GLN A 61 -5.54 -2.20 3.48
CA GLN A 61 -4.94 -2.80 4.67
C GLN A 61 -3.86 -3.82 4.26
N GLU A 62 -4.17 -4.75 3.34
CA GLU A 62 -3.20 -5.73 2.83
C GLU A 62 -1.98 -5.04 2.19
N LEU A 63 -2.17 -3.94 1.43
CA LEU A 63 -1.04 -3.19 0.86
C LEU A 63 -0.19 -2.50 1.95
N LEU A 64 -0.82 -2.04 3.03
CA LEU A 64 -0.14 -1.42 4.17
C LEU A 64 0.61 -2.46 5.00
N GLU A 65 0.03 -3.63 5.28
CA GLU A 65 0.72 -4.75 5.94
C GLU A 65 1.98 -5.16 5.17
N ASN A 66 1.90 -5.24 3.84
CA ASN A 66 3.08 -5.49 3.01
C ASN A 66 4.14 -4.37 3.10
N SER A 67 3.72 -3.12 3.29
CA SER A 67 4.63 -1.99 3.53
C SER A 67 5.30 -2.10 4.89
N TYR A 68 4.58 -2.55 5.91
CA TYR A 68 5.09 -2.76 7.26
C TYR A 68 6.14 -3.87 7.27
N ASP A 69 5.82 -5.00 6.64
CA ASP A 69 6.74 -6.13 6.52
C ASP A 69 8.00 -5.77 5.73
N SER A 70 7.85 -5.03 4.62
CA SER A 70 8.98 -4.55 3.84
C SER A 70 9.88 -3.63 4.65
N TYR A 71 9.31 -2.80 5.51
CA TYR A 71 10.06 -1.93 6.39
C TYR A 71 10.78 -2.70 7.50
N ALA A 72 10.12 -3.66 8.16
CA ALA A 72 10.73 -4.54 9.16
C ALA A 72 11.95 -5.29 8.59
N LYS A 73 11.87 -5.77 7.35
CA LYS A 73 12.97 -6.45 6.64
C LYS A 73 14.19 -5.57 6.35
N LYS A 74 14.04 -4.24 6.32
CA LYS A 74 15.13 -3.30 5.99
C LYS A 74 16.22 -3.23 7.06
N GLY A 75 15.97 -3.76 8.26
CA GLY A 75 16.89 -3.68 9.40
C GLY A 75 16.78 -2.32 10.07
N LEU A 76 15.76 -2.17 10.92
CA LEU A 76 15.42 -0.91 11.57
C LEU A 76 16.55 -0.42 12.50
N CYS A 77 16.84 0.88 12.47
CA CYS A 77 17.69 1.54 13.45
C CYS A 77 16.83 2.33 14.45
N VAL A 78 17.26 2.38 15.71
CA VAL A 78 16.65 3.22 16.75
C VAL A 78 16.52 4.67 16.23
N GLY A 79 15.34 5.26 16.40
CA GLY A 79 15.01 6.60 15.90
C GLY A 79 14.53 6.68 14.45
N SER A 80 14.45 5.56 13.73
CA SER A 80 13.83 5.50 12.39
C SER A 80 12.30 5.44 12.48
N SER A 81 11.61 5.76 11.38
CA SER A 81 10.14 5.70 11.28
C SER A 81 9.70 5.12 9.94
N LEU A 82 8.64 4.31 9.93
CA LEU A 82 7.97 3.96 8.67
C LEU A 82 7.26 5.21 8.16
N GLN A 83 7.58 5.60 6.94
CA GLN A 83 6.92 6.71 6.25
C GLN A 83 6.00 6.14 5.18
N ILE A 84 4.69 6.35 5.33
CA ILE A 84 3.70 6.03 4.32
C ILE A 84 3.17 7.33 3.72
N LYS A 85 3.43 7.53 2.44
CA LYS A 85 3.00 8.73 1.71
C LYS A 85 1.89 8.39 0.73
N LEU A 86 0.72 8.99 0.94
CA LEU A 86 -0.43 8.90 0.05
C LEU A 86 -0.42 10.06 -0.95
N VAL A 87 -0.32 9.73 -2.23
CA VAL A 87 -0.35 10.71 -3.32
C VAL A 87 -1.52 10.41 -4.23
N VAL A 88 -2.52 11.29 -4.21
CA VAL A 88 -3.66 11.23 -5.13
C VAL A 88 -3.46 12.28 -6.23
N LYS A 89 -3.47 11.85 -7.49
CA LYS A 89 -3.28 12.70 -8.66
C LYS A 89 -4.44 12.55 -9.63
N GLN A 90 -4.89 13.66 -10.16
CA GLN A 90 -5.63 13.65 -11.41
C GLN A 90 -4.66 13.57 -12.58
N ILE A 91 -5.00 12.76 -13.56
CA ILE A 91 -4.36 12.65 -14.87
C ILE A 91 -5.45 12.74 -15.94
N ASP A 92 -5.06 12.93 -17.19
CA ASP A 92 -6.00 13.09 -18.31
C ASP A 92 -6.96 11.89 -18.45
N THR A 93 -6.47 10.70 -18.10
CA THR A 93 -7.24 9.45 -18.20
C THR A 93 -7.92 9.02 -16.88
N GLY A 94 -7.98 9.87 -15.85
CA GLY A 94 -8.62 9.53 -14.56
C GLY A 94 -7.85 9.93 -13.31
N ILE A 95 -7.93 9.11 -12.27
CA ILE A 95 -7.28 9.34 -10.98
C ILE A 95 -6.23 8.26 -10.72
N VAL A 96 -5.06 8.67 -10.26
CA VAL A 96 -3.99 7.79 -9.80
C VAL A 96 -3.80 7.99 -8.31
N VAL A 97 -3.97 6.91 -7.55
CA VAL A 97 -3.60 6.84 -6.14
C VAL A 97 -2.27 6.11 -6.05
N MET A 98 -1.30 6.69 -5.35
CA MET A 98 -0.05 6.02 -5.02
C MET A 98 0.13 5.96 -3.51
N ILE A 99 0.50 4.79 -3.02
CA ILE A 99 0.96 4.57 -1.65
C ILE A 99 2.45 4.30 -1.75
N LYS A 100 3.25 5.06 -1.01
CA LYS A 100 4.70 4.97 -1.06
C LYS A 100 5.23 4.73 0.34
N ASP A 101 6.02 3.68 0.51
CA ASP A 101 6.71 3.37 1.76
C ASP A 101 8.20 3.74 1.66
N ASN A 102 8.91 3.67 2.79
CA ASN A 102 10.37 3.76 2.86
C ASN A 102 11.03 2.41 3.24
N GLY A 103 10.38 1.29 2.96
CA GLY A 103 10.83 -0.07 3.26
C GLY A 103 11.98 -0.57 2.39
N SER A 104 12.14 -1.90 2.33
CA SER A 104 13.15 -2.60 1.52
C SER A 104 12.81 -2.66 0.03
N GLY A 105 11.54 -2.44 -0.32
CA GLY A 105 11.04 -2.53 -1.69
C GLY A 105 11.06 -3.96 -2.24
N PHE A 106 11.25 -4.09 -3.55
CA PHE A 106 11.24 -5.39 -4.25
C PHE A 106 12.65 -5.66 -4.83
N PRO A 107 13.54 -6.36 -4.10
CA PRO A 107 14.96 -6.45 -4.46
C PRO A 107 15.21 -7.10 -5.82
N GLU A 108 14.34 -8.04 -6.23
CA GLU A 108 14.43 -8.73 -7.52
C GLU A 108 13.88 -7.91 -8.70
N GLN A 109 13.22 -6.78 -8.44
CA GLN A 109 12.58 -5.96 -9.47
C GLN A 109 13.43 -4.74 -9.83
N LYS A 110 13.47 -4.42 -11.12
CA LYS A 110 14.26 -3.30 -11.64
C LYS A 110 13.81 -1.96 -11.03
N LYS A 111 14.77 -1.21 -10.52
CA LYS A 111 14.55 0.12 -9.93
C LYS A 111 13.98 1.08 -10.98
N GLY A 112 12.98 1.87 -10.60
CA GLY A 112 12.45 2.97 -11.42
C GLY A 112 11.35 2.57 -12.42
N ASP A 113 11.25 1.29 -12.75
CA ASP A 113 10.28 0.77 -13.70
C ASP A 113 9.01 0.30 -12.98
N TYR A 114 7.86 0.50 -13.63
CA TYR A 114 6.59 -0.03 -13.16
C TYR A 114 6.45 -1.49 -13.61
N PHE A 115 5.93 -2.35 -12.74
CA PHE A 115 5.70 -3.76 -13.00
C PHE A 115 4.38 -4.25 -12.40
N MET A 116 3.95 -5.41 -12.88
CA MET A 116 2.70 -6.08 -12.48
C MET A 116 2.99 -7.18 -11.44
N ILE A 117 1.94 -7.64 -10.75
CA ILE A 117 2.06 -8.66 -9.69
C ILE A 117 2.61 -9.98 -10.20
N ALA A 118 2.37 -10.34 -11.46
CA ALA A 118 2.91 -11.55 -12.08
C ALA A 118 4.45 -11.66 -11.98
N ASN A 119 5.14 -10.54 -11.73
CA ASN A 119 6.59 -10.50 -11.57
C ASN A 119 7.05 -10.59 -10.10
N ILE A 120 6.14 -10.59 -9.13
CA ILE A 120 6.45 -10.67 -7.69
C ILE A 120 6.40 -12.13 -7.26
N LYS A 121 7.49 -12.62 -6.66
CA LYS A 121 7.52 -13.96 -6.08
C LYS A 121 6.67 -14.00 -4.80
N PRO A 122 5.84 -15.03 -4.60
CA PRO A 122 5.21 -15.28 -3.31
C PRO A 122 6.28 -15.51 -2.24
N GLU A 123 6.07 -14.95 -1.06
CA GLU A 123 6.92 -15.18 0.10
C GLU A 123 6.06 -15.79 1.21
N HIS A 124 6.49 -16.94 1.75
CA HIS A 124 5.92 -17.47 2.98
C HIS A 124 6.46 -16.66 4.15
N LYS A 125 5.57 -15.96 4.86
CA LYS A 125 5.97 -15.11 5.99
C LYS A 125 5.75 -15.86 7.29
N ASP A 126 6.71 -15.73 8.19
CA ASP A 126 6.56 -16.15 9.59
C ASP A 126 5.59 -15.20 10.30
N ALA A 127 4.46 -15.73 10.77
CA ALA A 127 3.42 -14.95 11.44
C ALA A 127 3.84 -14.41 12.81
N GLU A 128 4.93 -14.92 13.40
CA GLU A 128 5.48 -14.36 14.64
C GLU A 128 6.27 -13.07 14.40
N LEU A 129 6.84 -12.88 13.20
CA LEU A 129 7.76 -11.78 12.92
C LEU A 129 7.16 -10.70 12.01
N TYR A 130 6.18 -11.08 11.20
CA TYR A 130 5.56 -10.26 10.16
C TYR A 130 4.06 -10.22 10.38
N CYS A 131 3.36 -9.34 9.67
CA CYS A 131 1.89 -9.34 9.64
C CYS A 131 1.29 -10.65 9.08
N GLY A 132 2.12 -11.63 8.70
CA GLY A 132 1.74 -12.98 8.31
C GLY A 132 1.25 -13.09 6.86
N GLY A 133 0.79 -14.28 6.49
CA GLY A 133 0.07 -14.52 5.22
C GLY A 133 0.63 -15.67 4.36
N GLU A 134 -0.24 -16.24 3.53
CA GLU A 134 0.06 -17.37 2.64
C GLU A 134 0.73 -16.96 1.32
N GLY A 135 1.09 -15.68 1.16
CA GLY A 135 1.71 -15.17 -0.07
C GLY A 135 0.75 -14.98 -1.25
N ILE A 136 -0.56 -15.08 -1.03
CA ILE A 136 -1.61 -14.97 -2.07
C ILE A 136 -2.32 -13.60 -2.09
N GLY A 137 -2.09 -12.75 -1.09
CA GLY A 137 -2.83 -11.50 -0.88
C GLY A 137 -2.79 -10.57 -2.09
N LEU A 138 -1.59 -10.23 -2.57
CA LEU A 138 -1.43 -9.38 -3.76
C LEU A 138 -2.12 -9.97 -5.00
N ASN A 139 -2.00 -11.29 -5.25
CA ASN A 139 -2.69 -11.94 -6.37
C ASN A 139 -4.21 -11.81 -6.27
N ARG A 140 -4.77 -11.97 -5.07
CA ARG A 140 -6.20 -11.76 -4.81
C ARG A 140 -6.60 -10.31 -5.09
N LEU A 141 -5.80 -9.33 -4.64
CA LEU A 141 -6.03 -7.91 -4.92
C LEU A 141 -5.99 -7.60 -6.41
N HIS A 142 -5.03 -8.18 -7.14
CA HIS A 142 -4.93 -8.01 -8.59
C HIS A 142 -6.22 -8.41 -9.29
N ASN A 143 -6.71 -9.60 -8.97
CA ASN A 143 -7.92 -10.15 -9.58
C ASN A 143 -9.16 -9.34 -9.21
N GLN A 144 -9.25 -8.85 -7.97
CA GLN A 144 -10.34 -7.98 -7.53
C GLN A 144 -10.34 -6.65 -8.27
N PHE A 145 -9.20 -5.96 -8.32
CA PHE A 145 -9.09 -4.68 -9.02
C PHE A 145 -9.24 -4.81 -10.54
N ALA A 146 -8.78 -5.90 -11.14
CA ALA A 146 -8.96 -6.16 -12.56
C ALA A 146 -10.46 -6.25 -12.94
N LYS A 147 -11.31 -6.88 -12.09
CA LYS A 147 -12.76 -6.94 -12.29
C LYS A 147 -13.41 -5.55 -12.28
N GLU A 148 -12.89 -4.67 -11.43
CA GLU A 148 -13.34 -3.29 -11.26
C GLU A 148 -12.62 -2.32 -12.22
N LYS A 149 -11.82 -2.84 -13.16
CA LYS A 149 -11.00 -2.09 -14.11
C LYS A 149 -10.04 -1.09 -13.45
N ILE A 150 -9.63 -1.36 -12.21
CA ILE A 150 -8.61 -0.62 -11.50
C ILE A 150 -7.26 -1.23 -11.84
N GLY A 151 -6.36 -0.42 -12.40
CA GLY A 151 -5.00 -0.87 -12.68
C GLY A 151 -4.16 -0.88 -11.42
N LEU A 152 -3.55 -2.02 -11.09
CA LEU A 152 -2.64 -2.18 -9.95
C LEU A 152 -1.21 -2.40 -10.44
N PHE A 153 -0.31 -1.48 -10.11
CA PHE A 153 1.09 -1.50 -10.51
C PHE A 153 2.00 -1.26 -9.33
N PHE A 154 3.22 -1.75 -9.42
CA PHE A 154 4.25 -1.59 -8.41
C PHE A 154 5.45 -0.92 -9.04
N LYS A 155 6.22 -0.20 -8.23
CA LYS A 155 7.48 0.41 -8.66
C LYS A 155 8.47 0.36 -7.52
N ASN A 156 9.62 -0.26 -7.78
CA ASN A 156 10.72 -0.26 -6.84
C ASN A 156 11.40 1.12 -6.85
N ARG A 157 11.58 1.74 -5.68
CA ARG A 157 12.21 3.06 -5.55
C ARG A 157 13.65 2.89 -5.11
N LYS A 158 14.54 3.77 -5.58
CA LYS A 158 15.98 3.67 -5.30
C LYS A 158 16.25 3.79 -3.79
N GLU A 159 16.50 2.68 -3.08
CA GLU A 159 16.86 2.63 -1.64
C GLU A 159 15.84 3.26 -0.66
N THR A 160 14.74 3.79 -1.19
CA THR A 160 13.69 4.50 -0.47
C THR A 160 12.38 3.70 -0.43
N GLY A 161 12.40 2.37 -0.58
CA GLY A 161 11.20 1.52 -0.51
C GLY A 161 10.48 1.28 -1.83
N ALA A 162 9.17 1.05 -1.78
CA ALA A 162 8.33 0.82 -2.94
C ALA A 162 7.25 1.90 -3.12
N ALA A 163 6.60 1.83 -4.28
CA ALA A 163 5.35 2.52 -4.53
C ALA A 163 4.36 1.52 -5.11
N VAL A 164 3.17 1.47 -4.53
CA VAL A 164 1.99 0.86 -5.13
C VAL A 164 1.21 1.95 -5.83
N GLN A 165 0.71 1.66 -7.04
CA GLN A 165 -0.07 2.57 -7.85
C GLN A 165 -1.39 1.92 -8.25
N LEU A 166 -2.48 2.57 -7.87
CA LEU A 166 -3.84 2.25 -8.27
C LEU A 166 -4.30 3.29 -9.28
N LYS A 167 -4.66 2.85 -10.48
CA LYS A 167 -5.18 3.70 -11.56
C LYS A 167 -6.67 3.47 -11.72
N PHE A 168 -7.45 4.51 -11.42
CA PHE A 168 -8.88 4.58 -11.63
C PHE A 168 -9.14 5.33 -12.94
N THR A 169 -9.84 4.68 -13.88
CA THR A 169 -10.25 5.31 -15.14
C THR A 169 -11.76 5.55 -15.12
N PRO A 170 -12.23 6.73 -15.53
CA PRO A 170 -13.65 6.99 -15.71
C PRO A 170 -14.09 6.25 -16.97
N ASN A 171 -14.48 4.97 -16.84
CA ASN A 171 -15.35 4.23 -17.74
C ASN A 171 -15.63 2.81 -17.18
N ASN A 172 -16.92 2.51 -17.02
CA ASN A 172 -17.57 1.26 -16.56
C ASN A 172 -17.83 1.07 -15.05
N MET A 173 -18.05 2.14 -14.27
CA MET A 173 -18.84 2.03 -13.02
C MET A 173 -20.27 2.54 -13.21
N THR A 174 -20.91 2.16 -14.32
CA THR A 174 -22.33 2.42 -14.56
C THR A 174 -23.16 1.24 -14.07
N ALA A 175 -24.11 1.58 -13.19
CA ALA A 175 -25.13 0.78 -12.50
C ALA A 175 -24.64 -0.04 -11.29
#